data_AF-A0A2V8UB17-F1
#
_entry.id   AF-A0A2V8UB17-F1
#
_cell.length_a   1.000
_cell.length_b   1.000
_cell.length_c   1.000
_cell.angle_alpha   90.00
_cell.angle_beta   90.00
_cell.angle_gamma   90.00
#
_symmetry.space_group_name_H-M   'P 1'
#
loop_
_entity.id
_entity.type
_entity.pdbx_description
1 polymer ?
#
loop_
_entity_poly.entity_id
_entity_poly.type
_entity_poly.pdbx_seq_one_letter_code
_entity_poly.pdbx_strand_id
1 'polypeptide(L)' 'RLGYGIGSGAVESAHKQVVHARFRQAGMRWSEAGARRLLALRLLLLNDNWALLDRLAMISVA' A
#
# COMPACT_ATOMS: atom_id res chain seq x y z
N ARG A 1 24.49 -0.88 15.68
CA ARG A 1 23.02 -1.05 15.49
C ARG A 1 22.60 -0.16 14.32
N LEU A 2 21.92 -0.68 13.29
CA LEU A 2 21.74 -0.01 11.98
C LEU A 2 20.65 1.09 11.93
N GLY A 3 20.11 1.53 13.08
CA GLY A 3 19.24 2.71 13.14
C GLY A 3 17.92 2.61 12.36
N TYR A 4 17.40 1.41 12.11
CA TYR A 4 16.14 1.24 11.38
C TYR A 4 14.99 1.98 12.07
N GLY A 5 14.15 2.67 11.29
CA GLY A 5 12.98 3.41 11.77
C GLY A 5 11.81 2.55 12.26
N ILE A 6 12.10 1.38 12.86
CA ILE A 6 11.10 0.50 13.45
C ILE A 6 10.48 1.20 14.66
N GLY A 7 9.16 1.30 14.70
CA GLY A 7 8.47 2.04 15.76
C GLY A 7 8.60 3.56 15.66
N SER A 8 8.99 4.09 14.49
CA SER A 8 9.11 5.52 14.26
C SER A 8 7.84 6.12 13.71
N GLY A 9 7.51 7.34 14.15
CA GLY A 9 6.29 8.05 13.74
C GLY A 9 6.10 8.13 12.21
N ALA A 10 7.18 8.13 11.44
CA ALA A 10 7.14 8.06 9.98
C ALA A 10 6.54 6.73 9.48
N VAL A 11 6.95 5.60 10.05
CA VAL A 11 6.42 4.26 9.71
C VAL A 11 4.97 4.13 10.15
N GLU A 12 4.60 4.56 11.36
CA GLU A 12 3.20 4.50 11.77
C GLU A 12 2.30 5.45 10.96
N SER A 13 2.80 6.62 10.58
CA SER A 13 2.08 7.55 9.69
C SER A 13 1.85 6.93 8.31
N ALA A 14 2.89 6.32 7.71
CA ALA A 14 2.76 5.62 6.44
C ALA A 14 1.71 4.51 6.50
N HIS A 15 1.71 3.69 7.57
CA HIS A 15 0.68 2.67 7.77
C HIS A 15 -0.75 3.25 7.83
N LYS A 16 -0.95 4.40 8.50
CA LYS A 16 -2.25 5.08 8.54
C LYS A 16 -2.72 5.52 7.15
N GLN A 17 -1.82 6.08 6.34
CA GLN A 17 -2.15 6.62 5.01
C GLN A 17 -2.33 5.55 3.94
N VAL A 18 -1.51 4.49 3.98
CA VAL A 18 -1.47 3.44 2.96
C VAL A 18 -2.52 2.36 3.25
N VAL A 19 -2.56 1.83 4.48
CA VAL A 19 -3.38 0.67 4.84
C VAL A 19 -4.68 1.10 5.51
N HIS A 20 -4.60 1.80 6.65
CA HIS A 20 -5.78 2.08 7.48
C HIS A 20 -6.83 2.87 6.70
N ALA A 21 -6.42 3.92 6.00
CA ALA A 21 -7.32 4.74 5.20
C ALA A 21 -8.17 3.90 4.25
N ARG A 22 -7.64 2.81 3.68
CA ARG A 22 -8.28 2.06 2.58
C ARG A 22 -8.82 0.68 2.92
N PHE A 23 -8.38 0.07 4.01
CA PHE A 23 -8.71 -1.32 4.33
C PHE A 23 -9.42 -1.50 5.67
N ARG A 24 -9.56 -0.43 6.47
CA ARG A 24 -10.21 -0.46 7.78
C ARG A 24 -11.31 0.60 7.83
N GLN A 25 -12.28 0.48 6.93
CA GLN A 25 -13.54 1.22 6.96
C GLN A 25 -14.71 0.26 7.19
N ALA A 26 -15.85 0.79 7.64
CA ALA A 26 -17.02 -0.02 7.95
C ALA A 26 -17.48 -0.84 6.73
N GLY A 27 -17.75 -2.13 6.94
CA GLY A 27 -18.27 -3.04 5.90
C GLY A 27 -17.27 -3.44 4.81
N MET A 28 -16.00 -3.03 4.89
CA MET A 28 -15.01 -3.39 3.88
C MET A 28 -14.67 -4.88 3.92
N ARG A 29 -14.65 -5.50 2.74
CA ARG A 29 -14.17 -6.87 2.51
C ARG A 29 -13.12 -6.81 1.42
N TRP A 30 -12.02 -7.51 1.62
CA TRP A 30 -10.93 -7.58 0.65
C TRP A 30 -10.32 -8.97 0.70
N SER A 31 -9.92 -9.48 -0.45
CA SER A 31 -9.03 -10.64 -0.52
C SER A 31 -7.59 -10.15 -0.37
N GLU A 32 -6.69 -11.00 0.12
CA GLU A 32 -5.28 -10.67 0.22
C GLU A 32 -4.70 -10.24 -1.14
N ALA A 33 -5.04 -10.96 -2.20
CA ALA A 33 -4.61 -10.64 -3.56
C ALA A 33 -5.15 -9.28 -4.03
N GLY A 34 -6.41 -8.97 -3.74
CA GLY A 34 -7.00 -7.66 -4.07
C GLY A 34 -6.35 -6.53 -3.27
N ALA A 35 -6.12 -6.75 -1.98
CA ALA A 35 -5.48 -5.79 -1.10
C ALA A 35 -4.05 -5.47 -1.54
N ARG A 36 -3.25 -6.48 -1.91
CA ARG A 36 -1.88 -6.27 -2.40
C ARG A 36 -1.83 -5.37 -3.64
N ARG A 37 -2.73 -5.58 -4.60
CA ARG A 37 -2.82 -4.76 -5.83
C ARG A 37 -3.22 -3.32 -5.51
N LEU A 38 -4.24 -3.15 -4.67
CA LEU A 38 -4.70 -1.82 -4.25
C LEU A 38 -3.64 -1.07 -3.42
N LEU A 39 -2.89 -1.75 -2.56
CA LEU A 39 -1.78 -1.17 -1.82
C LEU A 39 -0.66 -0.69 -2.75
N ALA A 40 -0.31 -1.49 -3.76
CA ALA A 40 0.68 -1.09 -4.76
C ALA A 40 0.26 0.19 -5.50
N LEU A 41 -0.98 0.25 -5.99
CA LEU A 41 -1.53 1.45 -6.63
C LEU A 41 -1.57 2.66 -5.67
N ARG A 42 -1.93 2.42 -4.39
CA ARG A 42 -1.96 3.46 -3.37
C ARG A 42 -0.57 4.04 -3.09
N LEU A 43 0.47 3.21 -3.13
CA LEU A 43 1.86 3.66 -3.00
C LEU A 43 2.29 4.51 -4.21
N LEU A 44 1.94 4.12 -5.43
CA LEU A 44 2.22 4.93 -6.62
C LEU A 44 1.56 6.31 -6.51
N LEU A 45 0.27 6.33 -6.14
CA LEU A 45 -0.50 7.56 -5.98
C LEU A 45 0.07 8.48 -4.89
N LEU A 46 0.40 7.95 -3.71
CA LEU A 46 0.88 8.76 -2.59
C LEU A 46 2.30 9.31 -2.80
N ASN A 47 3.10 8.66 -3.64
CA ASN A 47 4.46 9.09 -3.97
C ASN A 47 4.56 9.76 -5.35
N ASP A 48 3.44 9.95 -6.04
CA ASP A 48 3.35 10.44 -7.42
C ASP A 48 4.30 9.73 -8.41
N ASN A 49 4.49 8.42 -8.22
CA ASN A 49 5.52 7.65 -8.91
C ASN A 49 4.93 6.71 -9.98
N TRP A 50 4.12 7.28 -10.87
CA TRP A 50 3.41 6.52 -11.91
C TRP A 50 4.33 5.87 -12.93
N ALA A 51 5.58 6.34 -13.05
CA ALA A 51 6.60 5.74 -13.91
C ALA A 51 7.00 4.31 -13.49
N LEU A 52 6.55 3.80 -12.34
CA LEU A 52 6.75 2.41 -11.91
C LEU A 52 5.53 1.52 -12.19
N LEU A 53 4.48 2.04 -12.80
CA LEU A 53 3.25 1.29 -13.05
C LEU A 53 3.50 0.05 -13.91
N ASP A 54 4.39 0.16 -14.90
CA ASP A 54 4.83 -0.92 -15.79
C ASP A 54 5.53 -2.08 -15.03
N ARG A 55 6.13 -1.77 -13.87
CA ARG A 55 6.81 -2.76 -13.03
C ARG A 55 5.87 -3.50 -12.09
N LEU A 56 4.63 -3.03 -11.93
CA LEU A 56 3.62 -3.80 -11.22
C LEU A 56 3.24 -5.00 -12.08
N ALA A 57 3.65 -6.19 -11.67
CA ALA A 57 3.25 -7.45 -12.31
C ALA A 57 1.73 -7.64 -12.16
N MET A 58 0.97 -7.09 -13.10
CA MET A 58 -0.47 -7.26 -13.20
C MET A 58 -0.74 -8.69 -13.65
N ILE A 59 -1.23 -9.52 -12.73
CA ILE A 59 -1.68 -10.88 -13.05
C ILE A 59 -2.87 -10.75 -14.00
N SER A 60 -2.87 -11.52 -15.10
CA SER A 60 -3.99 -11.62 -16.01
C SER A 60 -5.28 -11.87 -15.22
N VAL A 61 -6.28 -11.01 -15.42
CA VAL A 61 -7.64 -11.32 -15.01
C VAL A 61 -8.08 -12.48 -15.91
N ALA A 62 -8.42 -13.61 -15.29
CA ALA A 62 -9.01 -14.76 -15.96
C ALA A 62 -10.49 -14.52 -16.22
#